data_AF-A0A1Q5PEH0-F1
#
_entry.id   AF-A0A1Q5PEH0-F1
#
_cell.length_a   1.000
_cell.length_b   1.000
_cell.length_c   1.000
_cell.angle_alpha   90.00
_cell.angle_beta   90.00
_cell.angle_gamma   90.00
#
_symmetry.space_group_name_H-M   'P 1'
#
loop_
_entity.id
_entity.type
_entity.pdbx_description
1 polymer ?
#
loop_
_entity_poly.entity_id
_entity_poly.type
_entity_poly.pdbx_seq_one_letter_code
_entity_poly.pdbx_strand_id
1 'polypeptide(L)'
;MNQAQVDFQQLRIKHILFKSKVRSVLYGGRKDEAFFSGSGPLSLWFSAIGRSKYVGLPEMQELIKVQQELDSASDQLFRLYGNGKIEEALAGLQKIEERSARFLELLSKLEERVSVPGDSLV
;
A
#
# COMPACT_ATOMS: atom_id res chain seq x y z
N MET A 1 -21.43 7.62 -4.83
CA MET A 1 -20.15 6.91 -5.06
C MET A 1 -20.49 5.49 -5.48
N ASN A 2 -19.85 4.98 -6.54
CA ASN A 2 -20.00 3.56 -6.90
C ASN A 2 -19.15 2.68 -5.95
N GLN A 3 -19.41 1.37 -5.92
CA GLN A 3 -18.72 0.46 -5.00
C GLN A 3 -17.19 0.47 -5.19
N ALA A 4 -16.72 0.59 -6.43
CA ALA A 4 -15.29 0.61 -6.72
C ALA A 4 -14.59 1.85 -6.15
N GLN A 5 -15.22 3.03 -6.24
CA GLN A 5 -14.73 4.24 -5.60
C GLN A 5 -14.59 4.04 -4.09
N VAL A 6 -15.57 3.41 -3.43
CA VAL A 6 -15.51 3.11 -1.99
C VAL A 6 -14.35 2.17 -1.69
N ASP A 7 -14.20 1.08 -2.45
CA ASP A 7 -13.13 0.09 -2.27
C ASP A 7 -11.74 0.74 -2.39
N PHE A 8 -11.53 1.60 -3.39
CA PHE A 8 -10.25 2.30 -3.61
C PHE A 8 -9.98 3.42 -2.60
N GLN A 9 -11.01 4.16 -2.15
CA GLN A 9 -10.86 5.12 -1.03
C GLN A 9 -10.41 4.40 0.25
N GLN A 10 -11.00 3.24 0.55
CA GLN A 10 -10.60 2.45 1.71
C GLN A 10 -9.15 1.99 1.64
N LEU A 11 -8.64 1.64 0.45
CA LEU A 11 -7.24 1.27 0.25
C LEU A 11 -6.33 2.48 0.46
N ARG A 12 -6.69 3.63 -0.11
CA ARG A 12 -5.92 4.89 0.03
C ARG A 12 -5.74 5.27 1.49
N ILE A 13 -6.79 5.23 2.29
CA ILE A 13 -6.75 5.53 3.72
C ILE A 13 -5.81 4.55 4.44
N LYS A 14 -5.91 3.25 4.16
CA LYS A 14 -5.02 2.22 4.76
C LYS A 14 -3.56 2.45 4.39
N HIS A 15 -3.27 2.83 3.15
CA HIS A 15 -1.91 3.12 2.70
C HIS A 15 -1.34 4.39 3.35
N ILE A 16 -2.14 5.44 3.52
CA ILE A 16 -1.72 6.64 4.27
C ILE A 16 -1.36 6.27 5.72
N LEU A 17 -2.20 5.46 6.37
CA LEU A 17 -1.94 4.98 7.73
C LEU A 17 -0.67 4.11 7.80
N PHE A 18 -0.44 3.26 6.79
CA PHE A 18 0.79 2.48 6.68
C PHE A 18 2.04 3.38 6.71
N LYS A 19 2.09 4.43 5.88
CA LYS A 19 3.24 5.36 5.87
C LYS A 19 3.43 6.04 7.22
N SER A 20 2.33 6.49 7.83
CA SER A 20 2.36 7.11 9.15
C SER A 20 2.93 6.17 10.21
N LYS A 21 2.51 4.90 10.22
CA LYS A 21 3.02 3.87 11.15
C LYS A 21 4.48 3.52 10.89
N VAL A 22 4.91 3.40 9.62
CA VAL A 22 6.34 3.17 9.29
C VAL A 22 7.20 4.29 9.87
N ARG A 23 6.85 5.55 9.61
CA ARG A 23 7.60 6.70 10.13
C ARG A 23 7.57 6.73 11.66
N SER A 24 6.42 6.46 12.27
CA SER A 24 6.30 6.42 13.73
C SER A 24 7.32 5.47 14.35
N VAL A 25 7.50 4.27 13.80
CA VAL A 25 8.52 3.31 14.29
C VAL A 25 9.94 3.89 14.17
N LEU A 26 10.27 4.48 13.02
CA LEU A 26 11.61 5.03 12.78
C LEU A 26 11.90 6.33 13.57
N TYR A 27 10.90 6.91 14.21
CA TYR A 27 11.04 8.03 15.15
C TYR A 27 10.85 7.62 16.61
N GLY A 28 10.97 6.33 16.94
CA GLY A 28 10.94 5.81 18.32
C GLY A 28 9.58 5.30 18.79
N GLY A 29 8.59 5.25 17.91
CA GLY A 29 7.31 4.60 18.17
C GLY A 29 7.44 3.07 18.22
N ARG A 30 6.44 2.42 18.83
CA ARG A 30 6.37 0.95 18.87
C ARG A 30 5.81 0.41 17.55
N LYS A 31 6.45 -0.64 17.02
CA LYS A 31 5.92 -1.38 15.86
C LYS A 31 4.58 -2.04 16.23
N ASP A 32 3.58 -1.77 15.40
CA ASP A 32 2.27 -2.41 15.47
C ASP A 32 2.32 -3.73 14.67
N GLU A 33 2.70 -4.81 15.34
CA GLU A 33 2.87 -6.12 14.68
C GLU A 33 1.58 -6.62 14.02
N ALA A 34 0.42 -6.34 14.61
CA ALA A 34 -0.86 -6.75 14.04
C ALA A 34 -1.12 -6.03 12.70
N PHE A 35 -0.82 -4.73 12.64
CA PHE A 35 -1.00 -3.93 11.43
C PHE A 35 -0.11 -4.38 10.27
N PHE A 36 1.16 -4.72 10.54
CA PHE A 36 2.14 -5.14 9.53
C PHE A 36 2.14 -6.66 9.25
N SER A 37 1.33 -7.44 9.99
CA SER A 37 1.22 -8.89 9.78
C SER A 37 0.58 -9.24 8.42
N GLY A 38 0.72 -10.50 7.99
CA GLY A 38 -0.01 -11.04 6.83
C GLY A 38 -1.53 -11.08 6.98
N SER A 39 -2.04 -10.84 8.20
CA SER A 39 -3.46 -10.64 8.52
C SER A 39 -3.80 -9.17 8.79
N GLY A 40 -2.89 -8.25 8.48
CA GLY A 40 -3.06 -6.82 8.68
C GLY A 40 -4.09 -6.21 7.72
N PRO A 41 -4.53 -4.97 7.97
CA PRO A 41 -5.60 -4.32 7.19
C PRO A 41 -5.33 -4.22 5.69
N LEU A 42 -4.06 -4.02 5.29
CA LEU A 42 -3.68 -3.97 3.88
C LEU A 42 -3.71 -5.37 3.25
N SER A 43 -3.08 -6.36 3.88
CA SER A 43 -3.08 -7.74 3.40
C SER A 43 -4.50 -8.27 3.24
N LEU A 44 -5.37 -8.03 4.23
CA LEU A 44 -6.78 -8.40 4.18
C LEU A 44 -7.55 -7.69 3.06
N TRP A 45 -7.29 -6.39 2.83
CA TRP A 45 -7.92 -5.68 1.72
C TRP A 45 -7.53 -6.30 0.38
N PHE A 46 -6.24 -6.59 0.18
CA PHE A 46 -5.77 -7.20 -1.06
C PHE A 46 -6.32 -8.61 -1.26
N SER A 47 -6.41 -9.43 -0.21
CA SER A 47 -6.97 -10.79 -0.33
C SER A 47 -8.48 -10.79 -0.55
N ALA A 48 -9.23 -9.97 0.20
CA ALA A 48 -10.69 -10.00 0.20
C ALA A 48 -11.32 -9.17 -0.94
N ILE A 49 -10.67 -8.08 -1.35
CA ILE A 49 -11.22 -7.13 -2.32
C ILE A 49 -10.36 -7.12 -3.58
N GLY A 50 -9.08 -6.75 -3.47
CA GLY A 50 -8.19 -6.56 -4.62
C GLY A 50 -8.13 -7.80 -5.53
N ARG A 51 -7.78 -8.95 -4.96
CA ARG A 51 -7.67 -10.24 -5.68
C ARG A 51 -9.03 -10.87 -6.04
N SER A 52 -10.08 -10.56 -5.29
CA SER A 52 -11.41 -11.13 -5.55
C SER A 52 -12.12 -10.42 -6.70
N LYS A 53 -12.04 -9.08 -6.74
CA LYS A 53 -12.83 -8.26 -7.67
C LYS A 53 -12.04 -7.66 -8.83
N TYR A 54 -10.76 -7.36 -8.62
CA TYR A 54 -9.97 -6.52 -9.55
C TYR A 54 -8.74 -7.23 -10.13
N VAL A 55 -8.56 -8.52 -9.85
CA VAL A 55 -7.37 -9.30 -10.25
C VAL A 55 -7.15 -9.37 -11.76
N GLY A 56 -8.22 -9.26 -12.56
CA GLY A 56 -8.12 -9.21 -14.02
C GLY A 56 -7.53 -7.90 -14.58
N LEU A 57 -7.39 -6.87 -13.75
CA LEU A 57 -6.83 -5.58 -14.16
C LEU A 57 -5.30 -5.59 -14.01
N PRO A 58 -4.52 -5.26 -15.07
CA PRO A 58 -3.07 -5.27 -14.99
C PRO A 58 -2.53 -4.27 -13.95
N GLU A 59 -3.21 -3.15 -13.76
CA GLU A 59 -2.86 -2.18 -12.72
C GLU A 59 -3.02 -2.74 -11.31
N MET A 60 -4.01 -3.61 -11.06
CA MET A 60 -4.20 -4.26 -9.76
C MET A 60 -3.08 -5.28 -9.49
N GLN A 61 -2.67 -6.03 -10.51
CA GLN A 61 -1.53 -6.94 -10.39
C GLN A 61 -0.25 -6.19 -10.04
N GLU A 62 -0.02 -5.05 -10.69
CA GLU A 62 1.15 -4.23 -10.40
C GLU A 62 1.05 -3.58 -9.02
N LEU A 63 -0.14 -3.15 -8.60
CA LEU A 63 -0.38 -2.58 -7.27
C LEU A 63 -0.08 -3.60 -6.16
N ILE A 64 -0.46 -4.87 -6.36
CA ILE A 64 -0.13 -5.97 -5.43
C ILE A 64 1.38 -6.12 -5.30
N LYS A 65 2.13 -6.10 -6.41
CA LYS A 65 3.60 -6.19 -6.36
C LYS A 65 4.19 -5.00 -5.61
N VAL A 66 3.75 -3.77 -5.92
CA VAL A 66 4.22 -2.57 -5.24
C VAL A 66 3.94 -2.63 -3.73
N GLN A 67 2.79 -3.17 -3.31
CA GLN A 67 2.52 -3.38 -1.88
C GLN A 67 3.51 -4.38 -1.25
N GLN A 68 3.78 -5.51 -1.89
CA GLN A 68 4.75 -6.49 -1.38
C GLN A 68 6.17 -5.91 -1.25
N GLU A 69 6.54 -5.04 -2.19
CA GLU A 69 7.81 -4.31 -2.13
C GLU A 69 7.85 -3.29 -0.99
N LEU A 70 6.74 -2.59 -0.72
CA LEU A 70 6.59 -1.69 0.42
C LEU A 70 6.69 -2.45 1.75
N ASP A 71 6.02 -3.60 1.86
CA ASP A 71 6.07 -4.46 3.05
C ASP A 71 7.51 -4.90 3.31
N SER A 72 8.17 -5.44 2.29
CA SER A 72 9.57 -5.89 2.37
C SER A 72 10.54 -4.76 2.73
N ALA A 73 10.34 -3.58 2.13
CA ALA A 73 11.14 -2.39 2.45
C ALA A 73 10.92 -1.96 3.89
N SER A 74 9.68 -1.89 4.37
CA SER A 74 9.38 -1.49 5.76
C SER A 74 9.98 -2.46 6.78
N ASP A 75 9.89 -3.77 6.54
CA ASP A 75 10.53 -4.78 7.40
C ASP A 75 12.05 -4.67 7.44
N GLN A 76 12.67 -4.25 6.33
CA GLN A 76 14.10 -3.94 6.31
C GLN A 76 14.41 -2.72 7.18
N LEU A 77 13.62 -1.64 7.08
CA LEU A 77 13.83 -0.43 7.90
C LEU A 77 13.64 -0.71 9.38
N PHE A 78 12.63 -1.50 9.75
CA PHE A 78 12.41 -1.90 11.14
C PHE A 78 13.57 -2.70 11.71
N ARG A 79 14.15 -3.61 10.92
CA ARG A 79 15.35 -4.37 11.31
C ARG A 79 16.57 -3.47 11.48
N LEU A 80 16.82 -2.54 10.56
CA LEU A 80 17.92 -1.58 10.67
C LEU A 80 17.76 -0.73 11.93
N TYR A 81 16.57 -0.18 12.17
CA TYR A 81 16.27 0.63 13.34
C TYR A 81 16.44 -0.15 14.64
N GLY A 82 15.89 -1.36 14.72
CA GLY A 82 16.01 -2.24 15.90
C GLY A 82 17.45 -2.66 16.20
N ASN A 83 18.33 -2.68 15.19
CA ASN A 83 19.76 -2.96 15.33
C ASN A 83 20.61 -1.71 15.60
N GLY A 84 19.99 -0.55 15.88
CA GLY A 84 20.68 0.70 16.16
C GLY A 84 21.23 1.43 14.92
N LYS A 85 20.96 0.95 13.71
CA LYS A 85 21.37 1.58 12.43
C LYS A 85 20.37 2.66 12.01
N ILE A 86 20.23 3.69 12.84
CA ILE A 86 19.16 4.70 12.73
C ILE A 86 19.28 5.51 11.44
N GLU A 87 20.48 5.99 11.11
CA GLU A 87 20.71 6.78 9.90
C GLU A 87 20.39 5.99 8.62
N GLU A 88 20.82 4.73 8.55
CA GLU A 88 20.50 3.83 7.41
C GLU A 88 18.99 3.60 7.29
N ALA A 89 18.29 3.41 8.42
CA ALA A 89 16.85 3.22 8.44
C ALA A 89 16.09 4.48 7.98
N LEU A 90 16.51 5.65 8.44
CA LEU A 90 15.91 6.94 8.05
C LEU A 90 16.18 7.27 6.59
N ALA A 91 17.41 7.05 6.09
CA ALA A 91 17.72 7.22 4.67
C ALA A 91 16.86 6.31 3.78
N GLY A 92 16.56 5.10 4.24
CA GLY A 92 15.68 4.17 3.55
C GLY A 92 14.22 4.61 3.42
N LEU A 93 13.76 5.65 4.15
CA LEU A 93 12.42 6.21 3.97
C LEU A 93 12.19 6.76 2.56
N GLN A 94 13.23 7.24 1.88
CA GLN A 94 13.11 7.70 0.50
C GLN A 94 12.52 6.61 -0.42
N LYS A 95 13.00 5.36 -0.25
CA LYS A 95 12.52 4.21 -1.03
C LYS A 95 11.05 3.88 -0.73
N ILE A 96 10.59 4.13 0.50
CA ILE A 96 9.17 4.01 0.87
C ILE A 96 8.35 5.08 0.15
N GLU A 97 8.80 6.34 0.12
CA GLU A 97 8.08 7.41 -0.58
C GLU A 97 7.98 7.18 -2.09
N GLU A 98 9.07 6.78 -2.74
CA GLU A 98 9.08 6.48 -4.18
C GLU A 98 8.08 5.38 -4.54
N ARG A 99 8.08 4.27 -3.79
CA ARG A 99 7.14 3.16 -4.00
C ARG A 99 5.71 3.57 -3.67
N SER A 100 5.53 4.41 -2.65
CA SER A 100 4.21 4.93 -2.28
C SER A 100 3.63 5.87 -3.33
N ALA A 101 4.47 6.68 -3.98
CA ALA A 101 4.06 7.50 -5.12
C ALA A 101 3.56 6.62 -6.27
N ARG A 102 4.32 5.57 -6.62
CA ARG A 102 3.91 4.57 -7.62
C ARG A 102 2.61 3.85 -7.24
N PHE A 103 2.45 3.50 -5.97
CA PHE A 103 1.23 2.89 -5.45
C PHE A 103 0.01 3.78 -5.68
N LEU A 104 0.12 5.07 -5.33
CA LEU A 104 -0.97 6.02 -5.50
C LEU A 104 -1.27 6.31 -6.96
N GLU A 105 -0.26 6.37 -7.82
CA GLU A 105 -0.43 6.50 -9.28
C GLU A 105 -1.23 5.33 -9.86
N LEU A 106 -0.85 4.09 -9.51
CA LEU A 106 -1.56 2.88 -9.94
C LEU A 106 -3.00 2.84 -9.42
N LEU A 107 -3.21 3.27 -8.17
CA LEU A 107 -4.55 3.36 -7.59
C LEU A 107 -5.43 4.39 -8.32
N SER A 108 -4.88 5.54 -8.70
CA SER A 108 -5.61 6.54 -9.50
C SER A 108 -5.97 6.00 -10.89
N LYS A 109 -5.05 5.28 -11.56
CA LYS A 109 -5.33 4.63 -12.86
C LYS A 109 -6.44 3.58 -12.76
N LEU A 110 -6.50 2.83 -11.65
CA LEU A 110 -7.59 1.90 -11.37
C LEU A 110 -8.92 2.63 -11.17
N GLU A 111 -8.91 3.72 -10.41
CA GLU A 111 -10.10 4.56 -10.20
C GLU A 111 -10.63 5.11 -11.53
N GLU A 112 -9.75 5.65 -12.38
CA GLU A 112 -10.11 6.15 -13.70
C GLU A 112 -10.72 5.05 -14.58
N ARG A 113 -10.04 3.90 -14.69
CA ARG A 113 -10.51 2.76 -15.50
C ARG A 113 -11.90 2.28 -15.10
N VAL A 114 -12.16 2.18 -13.80
CA VAL A 114 -13.45 1.67 -13.30
C VAL A 114 -14.52 2.78 -13.23
N SER A 115 -14.11 4.06 -13.30
CA SER A 115 -15.03 5.19 -13.36
C SER A 115 -15.51 5.51 -14.77
N VAL A 116 -14.81 5.07 -15.82
CA VAL A 116 -15.30 5.18 -17.21
C VAL A 116 -16.42 4.15 -17.41
N PRO A 117 -17.68 4.57 -17.64
CA PRO A 117 -18.74 3.65 -17.99
C PRO A 117 -18.36 2.95 -19.31
N GLY A 118 -18.48 1.63 -19.36
CA GLY A 118 -18.45 0.87 -20.60
C GLY A 118 -19.72 1.08 -21.42
N ASP A 119 -20.01 2.32 -21.81
CA ASP A 119 -21.10 2.69 -22.73
C ASP A 119 -20.57 3.68 -23.76
N SER A 120 -19.91 3.15 -24.78
CA SER A 120 -19.79 3.75 -26.11
C SER A 120 -19.37 2.68 -27.13
N LEU A 121 -20.01 1.51 -27.09
CA LEU A 121 -20.02 0.55 -28.19
C LEU A 121 -21.30 -0.30 -28.07
N VAL A 122 -22.42 0.23 -28.58
CA VAL A 122 -23.28 -0.32 -29.66
C VAL A 122 -24.33 0.73 -29.99
#